data_AF-A0A5C8DDC8-F1
#
_entry.id   AF-A0A5C8DDC8-F1
#
_cell.length_a   1.000
_cell.length_b   1.000
_cell.length_c   1.000
_cell.angle_alpha   90.00
_cell.angle_beta   90.00
_cell.angle_gamma   90.00
#
_symmetry.space_group_name_H-M   'P 1'
#
loop_
_entity.id
_entity.type
_entity.pdbx_description
1 polymer ?
#
loop_
_entity_poly.entity_id
_entity_poly.type
_entity_poly.pdbx_seq_one_letter_code
_entity_poly.pdbx_strand_id
1 'polypeptide(L)'
;MNLANPNREFTGRHMLAIMVAFFSVIITVNLTMAFLARSSWTGFVAENTHVASRQFNAKMAEARAQAALGWKSELAIANGKVSYRLIDKAGNAVAAKRATANFRRPAYAAEDQEVALVRQPDGLLSASVVLRDGIWSVEIQTEVDADRPYRETRRLTLRNGVIQ
;
A
#
# COMPACT_ATOMS: atom_id res chain seq x y z
N MET A 1 -79.60 -1.99 -13.18
CA MET A 1 -78.62 -0.99 -12.67
C MET A 1 -77.24 -1.45 -13.12
N ASN A 2 -76.75 -0.99 -14.28
CA ASN A 2 -75.41 -1.33 -14.75
C ASN A 2 -74.43 -0.31 -14.17
N LEU A 3 -73.52 -0.78 -13.32
CA LEU A 3 -72.37 0.00 -12.87
C LEU A 3 -71.40 0.11 -14.05
N ALA A 4 -71.28 1.29 -14.64
CA ALA A 4 -70.28 1.58 -15.65
C ALA A 4 -68.89 1.42 -15.00
N ASN A 5 -68.15 0.39 -15.41
CA ASN A 5 -66.72 0.31 -15.10
C ASN A 5 -66.00 1.39 -15.90
N PRO A 6 -65.33 2.37 -15.26
CA PRO A 6 -64.55 3.34 -16.01
C PRO A 6 -63.41 2.60 -16.70
N ASN A 7 -63.40 2.60 -18.03
CA ASN A 7 -62.29 2.07 -18.82
C ASN A 7 -61.02 2.82 -18.39
N ARG A 8 -60.08 2.12 -17.74
CA ARG A 8 -58.76 2.68 -17.39
C ARG A 8 -57.93 2.72 -18.66
N GLU A 9 -58.06 3.81 -19.40
CA GLU A 9 -57.28 4.01 -20.62
C GLU A 9 -55.83 4.40 -20.27
N PHE A 10 -54.88 3.76 -20.94
CA PHE A 10 -53.47 4.09 -20.84
C PHE A 10 -53.22 5.44 -21.54
N THR A 11 -53.25 6.52 -20.76
CA THR A 11 -52.99 7.87 -21.26
C THR A 11 -51.50 8.25 -21.20
N GLY A 12 -51.12 9.36 -21.84
CA GLY A 12 -49.76 9.92 -21.75
C GLY A 12 -49.29 10.23 -20.32
N ARG A 13 -50.22 10.44 -19.37
CA ARG A 13 -49.89 10.57 -17.93
C ARG A 13 -49.41 9.25 -17.31
N HIS A 14 -49.96 8.12 -17.76
CA HIS A 14 -49.51 6.80 -17.33
C HIS A 14 -48.10 6.51 -17.87
N MET A 15 -47.85 6.83 -19.14
CA MET A 15 -46.52 6.72 -19.72
C MET A 15 -45.49 7.60 -18.99
N LEU A 16 -45.83 8.86 -18.70
CA LEU A 16 -44.96 9.76 -17.95
C LEU A 16 -44.66 9.22 -16.54
N ALA A 17 -45.68 8.74 -15.83
CA ALA A 17 -45.50 8.16 -14.49
C ALA A 17 -44.59 6.92 -14.51
N ILE A 18 -44.74 6.04 -15.50
CA ILE A 18 -43.90 4.85 -15.67
C ILE A 18 -42.47 5.24 -16.00
N MET A 19 -42.25 6.20 -16.92
CA MET A 19 -40.92 6.69 -17.24
C MET A 19 -40.23 7.27 -16.01
N VAL A 20 -40.91 8.16 -15.27
CA VAL A 20 -40.36 8.76 -14.05
C VAL A 20 -40.02 7.69 -13.02
N ALA A 21 -40.91 6.72 -12.79
CA ALA A 21 -40.66 5.63 -11.85
C ALA A 21 -39.44 4.78 -12.27
N PHE A 22 -39.33 4.43 -13.54
CA PHE A 22 -38.22 3.65 -14.08
C PHE A 22 -36.88 4.37 -13.92
N PHE A 23 -36.80 5.63 -14.33
CA PHE A 23 -35.58 6.43 -14.17
C PHE A 23 -35.25 6.69 -12.70
N SER A 24 -36.25 6.88 -11.84
CA SER A 24 -36.02 7.05 -10.40
C SER A 24 -35.33 5.83 -9.80
N VAL A 25 -35.76 4.61 -10.15
CA VAL A 25 -35.10 3.38 -9.69
C VAL A 25 -33.65 3.32 -10.15
N ILE A 26 -33.38 3.60 -11.44
CA ILE A 26 -32.00 3.62 -11.97
C ILE A 26 -31.14 4.64 -11.24
N ILE A 27 -31.64 5.86 -11.04
CA ILE A 27 -30.93 6.93 -10.33
C ILE A 27 -30.65 6.51 -8.89
N THR A 28 -31.63 5.97 -8.17
CA THR A 28 -31.46 5.49 -6.80
C THR A 28 -30.36 4.43 -6.74
N VAL A 29 -30.40 3.41 -7.60
CA VAL A 29 -29.39 2.35 -7.63
C VAL A 29 -28.00 2.93 -7.94
N ASN A 30 -27.88 3.81 -8.93
CA ASN A 30 -26.60 4.44 -9.28
C ASN A 30 -26.03 5.30 -8.14
N LEU A 31 -26.89 6.07 -7.45
CA LEU A 31 -26.48 6.86 -6.29
C LEU A 31 -26.11 5.97 -5.10
N THR A 32 -26.84 4.88 -4.85
CA THR A 32 -26.48 3.89 -3.83
C THR A 32 -25.13 3.25 -4.15
N MET A 33 -24.91 2.84 -5.39
CA MET A 33 -23.61 2.32 -5.84
C MET A 33 -22.50 3.36 -5.65
N ALA A 34 -22.71 4.62 -6.03
CA ALA A 34 -21.74 5.70 -5.80
C ALA A 34 -21.46 5.94 -4.30
N PHE A 35 -22.49 5.86 -3.46
CA PHE A 35 -22.38 6.01 -2.00
C PHE A 35 -21.71 4.81 -1.31
N LEU A 36 -21.88 3.59 -1.84
CA LEU A 36 -21.16 2.41 -1.39
C LEU A 36 -19.72 2.38 -1.94
N ALA A 37 -19.51 2.89 -3.15
CA ALA A 37 -18.19 3.03 -3.79
C ALA A 37 -17.29 3.99 -3.01
N ARG A 38 -17.81 5.12 -2.52
CA ARG A 38 -17.02 6.00 -1.62
C ARG A 38 -16.59 5.33 -0.33
N SER A 39 -17.34 4.34 0.19
CA SER A 39 -16.95 3.60 1.40
C SER A 39 -16.05 2.39 1.11
N SER A 40 -16.05 1.89 -0.13
CA SER A 40 -15.23 0.75 -0.56
C SER A 40 -13.94 1.15 -1.27
N TRP A 41 -13.76 2.43 -1.59
CA TRP A 41 -12.48 3.00 -2.00
C TRP A 41 -11.65 3.45 -0.79
N THR A 42 -10.96 2.51 -0.16
CA THR A 42 -9.74 2.80 0.59
C THR A 42 -8.62 3.10 -0.40
N GLY A 43 -8.65 4.29 -0.99
CA GLY A 43 -7.74 4.65 -2.07
C GLY A 43 -7.62 6.15 -2.21
N PHE A 44 -7.25 6.81 -1.11
CA PHE A 44 -6.83 8.21 -1.10
C PHE A 44 -5.54 8.35 -1.93
N VAL A 45 -5.65 8.34 -3.27
CA VAL A 45 -4.62 8.91 -4.12
C VAL A 45 -4.78 10.41 -3.96
N ALA A 46 -3.98 10.95 -3.04
CA ALA A 46 -4.00 12.31 -2.56
C ALA A 46 -4.38 13.35 -3.63
N GLU A 47 -5.33 14.23 -3.27
CA GLU A 47 -5.66 15.52 -3.92
C GLU A 47 -4.49 16.52 -3.90
N ASN A 48 -3.25 16.07 -4.03
CA ASN A 48 -2.08 16.92 -3.89
C ASN A 48 -1.00 16.62 -4.93
N THR A 49 -1.41 16.57 -6.19
CA THR A 49 -0.52 16.47 -7.37
C THR A 49 0.55 17.58 -7.40
N HIS A 50 0.33 18.73 -6.73
CA HIS A 50 1.32 19.80 -6.62
C HIS A 50 2.28 19.69 -5.42
N VAL A 51 1.87 19.09 -4.29
CA VAL A 51 2.77 18.83 -3.14
C VAL A 51 3.60 17.55 -3.37
N ALA A 52 3.04 16.59 -4.10
CA ALA A 52 3.73 15.37 -4.53
C ALA A 52 4.97 15.65 -5.39
N SER A 53 4.95 16.67 -6.25
CA SER A 53 6.09 17.03 -7.11
C SER A 53 7.30 17.57 -6.31
N ARG A 54 7.07 18.39 -5.27
CA ARG A 54 8.16 18.91 -4.42
C ARG A 54 8.80 17.82 -3.57
N GLN A 55 7.98 16.94 -2.98
CA GLN A 55 8.48 15.76 -2.27
C GLN A 55 9.16 14.78 -3.21
N PHE A 56 8.71 14.64 -4.46
CA PHE A 56 9.34 13.79 -5.46
C PHE A 56 10.76 14.26 -5.77
N ASN A 57 10.97 15.57 -6.04
CA ASN A 57 12.32 16.09 -6.30
C ASN A 57 13.26 15.92 -5.11
N ALA A 58 12.78 16.16 -3.88
CA ALA A 58 13.56 15.92 -2.66
C ALA A 58 13.91 14.44 -2.47
N LYS A 59 12.93 13.54 -2.61
CA LYS A 59 13.12 12.08 -2.56
C LYS A 59 14.06 11.57 -3.65
N MET A 60 14.01 12.16 -4.85
CA MET A 60 14.92 11.83 -5.95
C MET A 60 16.34 12.32 -5.68
N ALA A 61 16.52 13.47 -5.05
CA ALA A 61 17.84 13.93 -4.61
C ALA A 61 18.42 13.01 -3.52
N GLU A 62 17.59 12.57 -2.57
CA GLU A 62 17.97 11.59 -1.54
C GLU A 62 18.35 10.24 -2.14
N ALA A 63 17.54 9.72 -3.07
CA ALA A 63 17.84 8.47 -3.76
C ALA A 63 19.15 8.56 -4.56
N ARG A 64 19.43 9.70 -5.20
CA ARG A 64 20.72 9.94 -5.89
C ARG A 64 21.90 10.01 -4.92
N ALA A 65 21.74 10.67 -3.77
CA ALA A 65 22.78 10.73 -2.74
C ALA A 65 23.07 9.33 -2.17
N GLN A 66 22.05 8.53 -1.91
CA GLN A 66 22.19 7.14 -1.48
C GLN A 66 22.85 6.27 -2.55
N ALA A 67 22.46 6.42 -3.82
CA ALA A 67 23.11 5.71 -4.93
C ALA A 67 24.60 6.07 -5.05
N ALA A 68 24.97 7.32 -4.75
CA ALA A 68 26.37 7.75 -4.74
C ALA A 68 27.20 7.07 -3.63
N LEU A 69 26.59 6.70 -2.49
CA LEU A 69 27.25 5.92 -1.44
C LEU A 69 27.67 4.53 -1.93
N GLY A 70 26.93 3.95 -2.89
CA GLY A 70 27.14 2.62 -3.48
C GLY A 70 27.19 1.50 -2.46
N TRP A 71 26.44 1.66 -1.37
CA TRP A 71 26.24 0.61 -0.39
C TRP A 71 25.36 -0.49 -0.98
N LYS A 72 25.59 -1.72 -0.53
CA LYS A 72 24.80 -2.91 -0.86
C LYS A 72 24.11 -3.40 0.39
N SER A 73 22.84 -3.75 0.26
CA SER A 73 22.09 -4.38 1.34
C SER A 73 21.99 -5.88 1.15
N GLU A 74 22.02 -6.59 2.27
CA GLU A 74 21.71 -8.01 2.36
C GLU A 74 20.50 -8.15 3.29
N LEU A 75 19.41 -8.70 2.76
CA LEU A 75 18.19 -8.99 3.48
C LEU A 75 17.90 -10.48 3.37
N ALA A 76 17.75 -11.15 4.50
CA ALA A 76 17.36 -12.55 4.59
C ALA A 76 16.16 -12.67 5.53
N ILE A 77 15.23 -13.57 5.19
CA ILE A 77 14.15 -13.99 6.07
C ILE A 77 14.21 -15.51 6.09
N ALA A 78 14.33 -16.08 7.29
CA ALA A 78 14.33 -17.52 7.50
C ALA A 78 13.90 -17.82 8.94
N ASN A 79 13.18 -18.93 9.14
CA ASN A 79 12.77 -19.41 10.47
C ASN A 79 12.05 -18.33 11.31
N GLY A 80 11.22 -17.49 10.68
CA GLY A 80 10.50 -16.40 11.37
C GLY A 80 11.40 -15.28 11.89
N LYS A 81 12.62 -15.15 11.34
CA LYS A 81 13.55 -14.08 11.68
C LYS A 81 13.95 -13.33 10.42
N VAL A 82 13.88 -12.01 10.48
CA VAL A 82 14.47 -11.12 9.46
C VAL A 82 15.87 -10.73 9.92
N SER A 83 16.82 -10.78 8.98
CA SER A 83 18.20 -10.35 9.18
C SER A 83 18.62 -9.42 8.05
N TYR A 84 19.26 -8.32 8.43
CA TYR A 84 19.61 -7.23 7.54
C TYR A 84 21.03 -6.73 7.81
N ARG A 85 21.76 -6.39 6.75
CA ARG A 85 23.07 -5.74 6.82
C ARG A 85 23.27 -4.78 5.66
N LEU A 86 24.04 -3.72 5.91
CA LEU A 86 24.56 -2.83 4.88
C LEU A 86 26.07 -3.03 4.75
N ILE A 87 26.54 -3.02 3.51
CA ILE A 87 27.93 -3.22 3.12
C ILE A 87 28.35 -2.01 2.27
N ASP A 88 29.48 -1.40 2.56
CA ASP A 88 30.00 -0.28 1.79
C ASP A 88 30.65 -0.72 0.46
N LYS A 89 31.12 0.24 -0.35
CA LYS A 89 31.82 -0.06 -1.61
C LYS A 89 33.13 -0.84 -1.41
N ALA A 90 33.74 -0.74 -0.24
CA ALA A 90 34.99 -1.41 0.11
C ALA A 90 34.76 -2.82 0.70
N GLY A 91 33.50 -3.24 0.88
CA GLY A 91 33.13 -4.53 1.46
C GLY A 91 33.01 -4.55 2.98
N ASN A 92 33.15 -3.41 3.66
CA ASN A 92 33.01 -3.33 5.11
C ASN A 92 31.55 -3.20 5.52
N ALA A 93 31.19 -3.75 6.67
CA ALA A 93 29.86 -3.56 7.25
C ALA A 93 29.68 -2.09 7.66
N VAL A 94 28.60 -1.47 7.19
CA VAL A 94 28.23 -0.11 7.59
C VAL A 94 27.75 -0.13 9.04
N ALA A 95 28.24 0.82 9.85
CA ALA A 95 27.81 1.00 11.23
C ALA A 95 26.38 1.56 11.29
N ALA A 96 25.39 0.67 11.25
CA ALA A 96 23.99 1.00 11.45
C ALA A 96 23.60 0.86 12.92
N LYS A 97 22.97 1.88 13.49
CA LYS A 97 22.52 1.87 14.89
C LYS A 97 21.23 1.06 15.05
N ARG A 98 20.29 1.27 14.13
CA ARG A 98 18.97 0.65 14.09
C ARG A 98 18.44 0.65 12.67
N ALA A 99 17.51 -0.24 12.39
CA ALA A 99 16.72 -0.18 11.17
C ALA A 99 15.26 -0.52 11.46
N THR A 100 14.36 0.00 10.63
CA THR A 100 12.94 -0.33 10.68
C THR A 100 12.55 -0.93 9.34
N ALA A 101 12.00 -2.14 9.36
CA ALA A 101 11.47 -2.83 8.19
C ALA A 101 9.95 -2.77 8.19
N ASN A 102 9.36 -2.17 7.16
CA ASN A 102 7.93 -2.07 6.97
C ASN A 102 7.51 -3.01 5.84
N PHE A 103 6.86 -4.11 6.19
CA PHE A 103 6.36 -5.14 5.29
C PHE A 103 4.94 -4.79 4.88
N ARG A 104 4.69 -4.70 3.57
CA ARG A 104 3.35 -4.42 3.03
C ARG A 104 2.95 -5.40 1.96
N ARG A 105 1.67 -5.76 1.90
CA ARG A 105 1.16 -6.50 0.74
C ARG A 105 0.80 -5.53 -0.39
N PRO A 106 1.07 -5.89 -1.66
CA PRO A 106 0.71 -5.04 -2.79
C PRO A 106 -0.80 -4.74 -2.93
N ALA A 107 -1.67 -5.62 -2.44
CA ALA A 107 -3.12 -5.56 -2.68
C ALA A 107 -3.98 -5.45 -1.39
N TYR A 108 -3.42 -5.72 -0.21
CA TYR A 108 -4.18 -5.82 1.04
C TYR A 108 -3.40 -5.27 2.24
N ALA A 109 -3.77 -4.08 2.71
CA ALA A 109 -3.07 -3.43 3.84
C ALA A 109 -3.28 -4.10 5.21
N ALA A 110 -4.22 -5.06 5.32
CA ALA A 110 -4.58 -5.70 6.59
C ALA A 110 -3.45 -6.52 7.23
N GLU A 111 -2.43 -6.88 6.45
CA GLU A 111 -1.27 -7.66 6.92
C GLU A 111 0.02 -6.83 6.93
N ASP A 112 -0.09 -5.50 6.82
CA ASP A 112 1.07 -4.63 6.89
C ASP A 112 1.69 -4.69 8.30
N GLN A 113 3.00 -4.93 8.37
CA GLN A 113 3.71 -5.10 9.63
C GLN A 113 4.98 -4.25 9.67
N GLU A 114 5.12 -3.47 10.73
CA GLU A 114 6.34 -2.74 11.03
C GLU A 114 7.18 -3.49 12.06
N VAL A 115 8.48 -3.63 11.79
CA VAL A 115 9.41 -4.40 12.61
C VAL A 115 10.67 -3.58 12.86
N ALA A 116 10.95 -3.28 14.12
CA ALA A 116 12.20 -2.65 14.53
C ALA A 116 13.31 -3.71 14.59
N LEU A 117 14.35 -3.52 13.78
CA LEU A 117 15.53 -4.37 13.72
C LEU A 117 16.59 -3.85 14.71
N VAL A 118 17.06 -4.74 15.58
CA VAL A 118 18.06 -4.43 16.60
C VAL A 118 19.39 -5.05 16.20
N ARG A 119 20.48 -4.33 16.45
CA ARG A 119 21.83 -4.81 16.18
C ARG A 119 22.18 -5.96 17.11
N GLN A 120 22.58 -7.08 16.52
CA GLN A 120 23.00 -8.30 17.20
C GLN A 120 24.53 -8.33 17.37
N PRO A 121 25.07 -9.20 18.24
CA PRO A 121 26.51 -9.33 18.46
C PRO A 121 27.32 -9.73 17.21
N ASP A 122 26.68 -10.39 16.24
CA ASP A 122 27.26 -10.76 14.94
C ASP A 122 27.33 -9.57 13.95
N GLY A 123 26.84 -8.40 14.35
CA GLY A 123 26.80 -7.19 13.54
C GLY A 123 25.59 -7.07 12.62
N LEU A 124 24.71 -8.09 12.56
CA LEU A 124 23.46 -8.05 11.79
C LEU A 124 22.38 -7.28 12.55
N LEU A 125 21.50 -6.60 11.83
CA LEU A 125 20.25 -6.09 12.40
C LEU A 125 19.19 -7.16 12.22
N SER A 126 18.56 -7.61 13.31
CA SER A 126 17.58 -8.68 13.24
C SER A 126 16.37 -8.45 14.13
N ALA A 127 15.27 -9.11 13.78
CA ALA A 127 14.07 -9.20 14.61
C ALA A 127 13.26 -10.44 14.24
N SER A 128 12.42 -10.89 15.18
CA SER A 128 11.43 -11.93 14.90
C SER A 128 10.24 -11.33 14.13
N VAL A 129 9.76 -12.07 13.13
CA VAL A 129 8.63 -11.66 12.30
C VAL A 129 7.81 -12.89 11.89
N VAL A 130 6.49 -12.73 11.82
CA VAL A 130 5.57 -13.78 11.38
C VAL A 130 4.91 -13.30 10.09
N LEU A 131 5.52 -13.64 8.96
CA LEU A 131 4.99 -13.33 7.63
C LEU A 131 4.46 -14.61 7.00
N ARG A 132 3.30 -14.52 6.38
CA ARG A 132 2.78 -15.61 5.54
C ARG A 132 3.44 -15.56 4.17
N ASP A 133 3.47 -16.72 3.52
CA ASP A 133 3.93 -16.86 2.16
C ASP A 133 3.18 -15.92 1.20
N GLY A 134 3.85 -15.58 0.09
CA GLY A 134 3.33 -14.69 -0.94
C GLY A 134 4.21 -13.47 -1.20
N ILE A 135 3.65 -12.48 -1.89
CA ILE A 135 4.39 -11.31 -2.37
C ILE A 135 4.30 -10.18 -1.34
N TRP A 136 5.46 -9.57 -1.07
CA TRP A 136 5.63 -8.47 -0.14
C TRP A 136 6.44 -7.34 -0.78
N SER A 137 6.12 -6.11 -0.40
CA SER A 137 6.99 -4.96 -0.59
C SER A 137 7.54 -4.58 0.78
N VAL A 138 8.87 -4.51 0.89
CA VAL A 138 9.53 -4.18 2.16
C VAL A 138 10.28 -2.87 1.99
N GLU A 139 9.92 -1.89 2.80
CA GLU A 139 10.67 -0.65 2.94
C GLU A 139 11.54 -0.72 4.20
N ILE A 140 12.85 -0.57 4.03
CA ILE A 140 13.81 -0.56 5.14
C ILE A 140 14.36 0.85 5.28
N GLN A 141 14.27 1.39 6.49
CA GLN A 141 14.91 2.65 6.87
C GLN A 141 16.01 2.34 7.88
N THR A 142 17.24 2.72 7.60
CA THR A 142 18.40 2.46 8.44
C THR A 142 18.99 3.76 8.97
N GLU A 143 19.10 3.84 10.29
CA GLU A 143 19.79 4.91 10.99
C GLU A 143 21.29 4.65 10.91
N VAL A 144 21.98 5.49 10.15
CA VAL A 144 23.43 5.48 9.94
C VAL A 144 24.02 6.80 10.42
N ASP A 145 25.33 6.84 10.69
CA ASP A 145 26.05 8.07 11.02
C ASP A 145 26.27 8.97 9.79
N ALA A 146 25.17 9.33 9.14
CA ALA A 146 25.10 10.29 8.05
C ALA A 146 24.00 11.31 8.35
N ASP A 147 24.02 12.44 7.63
CA ASP A 147 23.02 13.51 7.77
C ASP A 147 21.58 13.04 7.46
N ARG A 148 21.43 11.90 6.76
CA ARG A 148 20.14 11.31 6.42
C ARG A 148 20.13 9.78 6.58
N PRO A 149 18.99 9.19 6.96
CA PRO A 149 18.84 7.74 7.01
C PRO A 149 18.95 7.12 5.62
N TYR A 150 19.48 5.90 5.56
CA TYR A 150 19.47 5.10 4.35
C TYR A 150 18.09 4.46 4.16
N ARG A 151 17.51 4.54 2.96
CA ARG A 151 16.19 3.99 2.67
C ARG A 151 16.27 3.09 1.45
N GLU A 152 15.65 1.93 1.53
CA GLU A 152 15.51 1.03 0.41
C GLU A 152 14.11 0.44 0.38
N THR A 153 13.58 0.19 -0.82
CA THR A 153 12.34 -0.56 -1.01
C THR A 153 12.60 -1.72 -1.93
N ARG A 154 12.23 -2.93 -1.50
CA ARG A 154 12.43 -4.16 -2.28
C ARG A 154 11.16 -4.99 -2.29
N ARG A 155 10.81 -5.50 -3.46
CA ARG A 155 9.75 -6.50 -3.60
C ARG A 155 10.37 -7.89 -3.42
N LEU A 156 9.73 -8.71 -2.60
CA LEU A 156 10.19 -10.07 -2.31
C LEU A 156 9.02 -11.05 -2.34
N THR A 157 9.33 -12.30 -2.66
CA THR A 157 8.38 -13.41 -2.62
C THR A 157 8.81 -14.34 -1.50
N LEU A 158 7.93 -14.58 -0.55
CA LEU A 158 8.16 -15.55 0.52
C LEU A 158 7.52 -16.88 0.15
N ARG A 159 8.29 -17.96 0.32
CA ARG A 159 7.82 -19.33 0.19
C ARG A 159 8.43 -20.17 1.29
N ASN A 160 7.61 -20.92 2.03
CA ASN A 160 8.00 -21.65 3.23
C ASN A 160 8.76 -20.78 4.26
N GLY A 161 8.38 -19.50 4.37
CA GLY A 161 9.04 -18.55 5.28
C GLY A 161 10.46 -18.11 4.88
N VAL A 162 10.86 -18.32 3.63
CA VAL A 162 12.16 -17.90 3.08
C VAL A 162 11.98 -17.03 1.83
N ILE A 163 12.89 -16.07 1.61
CA ILE A 163 12.92 -15.25 0.39
C ILE A 163 13.34 -16.13 -0.81
N GLN A 164 12.55 -16.07 -1.88
CA GLN A 164 12.81 -16.72 -3.16
C GLN A 164 13.45 -15.76 -4.18
#